data_AF-A0AAW5TU92-F1
#
_entry.id   AF-A0AAW5TU92-F1
#
_cell.length_a   1.000
_cell.length_b   1.000
_cell.length_c   1.000
_cell.angle_alpha   90.00
_cell.angle_beta   90.00
_cell.angle_gamma   90.00
#
_symmetry.space_group_name_H-M   'P 1'
#
loop_
_entity.id
_entity.type
_entity.pdbx_description
1 polymer ?
#
loop_
_entity_poly.entity_id
_entity_poly.type
_entity_poly.pdbx_seq_one_letter_code
_entity_poly.pdbx_strand_id
1 'polypeptide(L)'
;MSTKRKVYTFYIIAILVMVLVLMLCNLNIMAKAIVGLMIVFCIFVMRSIQTAYHLPDDIDPDTMQPIDTSVNTSAAVPTAKLDHNSNVDLYLRLLIEADEELAKDPTIDQMSPSYNIQLNNRIAERLESLDRDKNK
;
A
#
# COMPACT_ATOMS: atom_id res chain seq x y z
N MET A 1 -12.86 -13.62 -16.76
CA MET A 1 -12.01 -14.67 -16.13
C MET A 1 -11.29 -14.03 -14.94
N SER A 2 -11.66 -14.39 -13.71
CA SER A 2 -11.19 -13.75 -12.46
C SER A 2 -9.65 -13.71 -12.36
N THR A 3 -9.11 -12.58 -11.92
CA THR A 3 -7.66 -12.30 -11.76
C THR A 3 -6.94 -13.40 -10.99
N LYS A 4 -7.62 -13.99 -9.99
CA LYS A 4 -7.12 -15.12 -9.19
C LYS A 4 -6.75 -16.32 -10.08
N ARG A 5 -7.55 -16.60 -11.12
CA ARG A 5 -7.33 -17.72 -12.04
C ARG A 5 -6.08 -17.55 -12.91
N LYS A 6 -5.77 -16.32 -13.34
CA LYS A 6 -4.57 -16.02 -14.14
C LYS A 6 -3.29 -16.25 -13.34
N VAL A 7 -3.29 -15.91 -12.06
CA VAL A 7 -2.14 -16.08 -11.17
C VAL A 7 -1.85 -17.57 -10.95
N TYR A 8 -2.88 -18.40 -10.73
CA TYR A 8 -2.69 -19.86 -10.60
C TYR A 8 -2.14 -20.50 -11.88
N THR A 9 -2.64 -20.09 -13.04
CA THR A 9 -2.11 -20.58 -14.33
C THR A 9 -0.63 -20.22 -14.51
N PHE A 10 -0.23 -19.00 -14.15
CA PHE A 10 1.16 -18.56 -14.20
C PHE A 10 2.06 -19.40 -13.27
N TYR A 11 1.63 -19.67 -12.04
CA TYR A 11 2.38 -20.54 -11.12
C TYR A 11 2.56 -21.96 -11.66
N ILE A 12 1.51 -22.54 -12.23
CA ILE A 12 1.57 -23.89 -12.81
C ILE A 12 2.57 -23.94 -13.97
N ILE A 13 2.54 -22.94 -14.85
CA ILE A 13 3.48 -22.85 -16.00
C ILE A 13 4.92 -22.65 -15.50
N ALA A 14 5.14 -21.77 -14.54
CA ALA A 14 6.45 -21.54 -13.96
C ALA A 14 7.02 -22.80 -13.31
N ILE A 15 6.21 -23.54 -12.54
CA ILE A 15 6.61 -24.82 -11.94
C ILE A 15 6.99 -25.84 -13.02
N LEU A 16 6.18 -25.97 -14.07
CA LEU A 16 6.45 -26.91 -15.17
C LEU A 16 7.77 -26.58 -15.89
N VAL A 17 8.01 -25.31 -16.21
CA VAL A 17 9.27 -24.87 -16.85
C VAL A 17 10.46 -25.14 -15.94
N MET A 18 10.35 -24.87 -14.64
CA MET A 18 11.44 -25.12 -13.68
C MET A 18 11.75 -26.60 -13.51
N VAL A 19 10.73 -27.47 -13.46
CA VAL A 19 10.91 -28.93 -13.43
C VAL A 19 11.56 -29.42 -14.73
N LEU A 20 11.18 -28.85 -15.87
CA LEU A 20 11.80 -29.15 -17.16
C LEU A 20 13.29 -28.79 -17.16
N VAL A 21 13.65 -27.60 -16.65
CA VAL A 21 15.04 -27.15 -16.51
C VAL A 21 15.83 -28.07 -15.58
N LEU A 22 15.25 -28.48 -14.46
CA LEU A 22 15.87 -29.48 -13.59
C LEU A 22 16.12 -30.78 -14.36
N MET A 23 15.15 -31.30 -15.12
CA MET A 23 15.35 -32.52 -15.91
C MET A 23 16.43 -32.37 -17.00
N LEU A 24 16.44 -31.25 -17.71
CA LEU A 24 17.36 -30.94 -18.82
C LEU A 24 18.79 -30.66 -18.36
N CYS A 25 18.98 -30.07 -17.17
CA CYS A 25 20.31 -29.83 -16.63
C CYS A 25 20.93 -31.14 -16.11
N ASN A 26 22.08 -31.50 -16.66
CA ASN A 26 22.96 -32.57 -16.16
C ASN A 26 23.70 -32.13 -14.87
N LEU A 27 22.95 -31.64 -13.89
CA LEU A 27 23.45 -31.35 -12.55
C LEU A 27 23.58 -32.64 -11.73
N ASN A 28 24.55 -32.66 -10.82
CA ASN A 28 24.71 -33.75 -9.86
C ASN A 28 23.40 -33.98 -9.08
N ILE A 29 23.09 -35.24 -8.74
CA ILE A 29 21.82 -35.62 -8.11
C ILE A 29 21.56 -34.83 -6.81
N MET A 30 22.63 -34.57 -6.05
CA MET A 30 22.61 -33.73 -4.84
C MET A 30 22.29 -32.27 -5.15
N ALA A 31 22.86 -31.71 -6.22
CA ALA A 31 22.61 -30.33 -6.64
C ALA A 31 21.17 -30.16 -7.16
N LYS A 32 20.65 -31.15 -7.90
CA LYS A 32 19.25 -31.20 -8.33
C LYS A 32 18.28 -31.15 -7.14
N ALA A 33 18.57 -31.91 -6.08
CA ALA A 33 17.74 -31.93 -4.87
C ALA A 33 17.75 -30.58 -4.13
N ILE A 34 18.92 -29.95 -3.99
CA ILE A 34 19.05 -28.63 -3.33
C ILE A 34 18.30 -27.54 -4.11
N VAL A 35 18.46 -27.50 -5.44
CA VAL A 35 17.76 -26.52 -6.28
C VAL A 35 16.25 -26.74 -6.25
N GLY A 36 15.79 -28.00 -6.29
CA GLY A 36 14.37 -28.34 -6.14
C GLY A 36 13.79 -27.87 -4.80
N LEU A 37 14.51 -28.08 -3.70
CA LEU A 37 14.07 -27.67 -2.37
C LEU A 37 14.03 -26.15 -2.21
N MET A 38 15.01 -25.42 -2.75
CA MET A 38 15.01 -23.96 -2.80
C MET A 38 13.80 -23.41 -3.56
N ILE A 39 13.41 -24.03 -4.67
CA ILE A 39 12.25 -23.60 -5.46
C ILE A 39 10.95 -23.83 -4.69
N VAL A 40 10.78 -25.00 -4.06
CA VAL A 40 9.60 -25.30 -3.24
C VAL A 40 9.50 -24.33 -2.07
N PHE A 41 10.62 -24.05 -1.40
CA PHE A 41 10.69 -23.07 -0.32
C PHE A 41 10.28 -21.67 -0.80
N CYS A 42 10.78 -21.20 -1.94
CA CYS A 42 10.39 -19.92 -2.53
C CYS A 42 8.89 -19.84 -2.83
N ILE A 43 8.26 -20.93 -3.31
CA ILE A 43 6.81 -20.97 -3.53
C ILE A 43 6.04 -20.90 -2.21
N PHE A 44 6.50 -21.61 -1.17
CA PHE A 44 5.91 -21.54 0.17
C PHE A 44 6.00 -20.15 0.77
N VAL A 45 7.14 -19.48 0.62
CA VAL A 45 7.33 -18.09 1.07
C VAL A 45 6.37 -17.15 0.32
N MET A 46 6.31 -17.23 -1.00
CA MET A 46 5.38 -16.41 -1.80
C MET A 46 3.91 -16.64 -1.42
N ARG A 47 3.53 -17.90 -1.14
CA ARG A 47 2.18 -18.27 -0.71
C ARG A 47 1.87 -17.80 0.72
N SER A 48 2.85 -17.88 1.62
CA SER A 48 2.76 -17.39 3.00
C SER A 48 2.53 -15.88 3.01
N ILE A 49 3.31 -15.15 2.20
CA ILE A 49 3.22 -13.70 2.06
C ILE A 49 1.87 -13.26 1.47
N GLN A 50 1.37 -13.94 0.43
CA GLN A 50 0.02 -13.66 -0.11
C GLN A 50 -1.12 -13.95 0.89
N THR A 51 -0.91 -14.88 1.82
CA THR A 51 -1.90 -15.19 2.86
C THR A 51 -1.83 -14.17 4.01
N ALA A 52 -0.64 -13.62 4.29
CA ALA A 52 -0.44 -12.61 5.33
C ALA A 52 -0.90 -11.20 4.93
N TYR A 53 -0.89 -10.87 3.64
CA TYR A 53 -1.39 -9.59 3.13
C TYR A 53 -2.88 -9.57 2.79
N HIS A 54 -3.59 -10.69 2.97
CA HIS A 54 -5.05 -10.66 2.95
C HIS A 54 -5.53 -10.13 4.30
N LEU A 55 -5.32 -8.82 4.51
CA LEU A 55 -6.01 -8.10 5.56
C LEU A 55 -7.50 -8.18 5.20
N PRO A 56 -8.39 -8.61 6.12
CA PRO A 56 -9.83 -8.55 5.88
C PRO A 56 -10.20 -7.13 5.47
N ASP A 57 -11.09 -6.95 4.49
CA ASP A 57 -11.55 -5.62 4.04
C ASP A 57 -12.15 -4.78 5.19
N ASP A 58 -12.46 -5.43 6.33
CA ASP A 58 -12.96 -4.85 7.56
C ASP A 58 -11.86 -4.53 8.59
N ILE A 59 -10.56 -4.51 8.25
CA ILE A 59 -9.49 -4.08 9.17
C ILE A 59 -8.68 -2.96 8.53
N ASP A 60 -8.67 -1.81 9.21
CA ASP A 60 -7.88 -0.64 8.81
C ASP A 60 -6.37 -0.98 8.90
N PRO A 61 -5.61 -0.84 7.80
CA PRO A 61 -4.20 -1.22 7.75
C PRO A 61 -3.29 -0.36 8.65
N ASP A 62 -3.70 0.85 9.01
CA ASP A 62 -2.89 1.75 9.85
C ASP A 62 -3.16 1.56 11.35
N THR A 63 -4.38 1.16 11.72
CA THR A 63 -4.76 0.96 13.13
C THR A 63 -4.82 -0.51 13.55
N MET A 64 -4.83 -1.45 12.59
CA MET A 64 -5.12 -2.87 12.80
C MET A 64 -6.43 -3.15 13.57
N GLN A 65 -7.38 -2.22 13.53
CA GLN A 65 -8.68 -2.35 14.21
C GLN A 65 -9.80 -2.72 13.23
N PRO A 66 -10.85 -3.43 13.69
CA PRO A 66 -12.04 -3.68 12.90
C PRO A 66 -12.74 -2.37 12.51
N ILE A 67 -13.12 -2.24 11.24
CA ILE A 67 -13.88 -1.10 10.71
C ILE A 67 -15.34 -1.30 11.12
N ASP A 68 -15.71 -0.78 12.28
CA ASP A 68 -17.10 -0.73 12.72
C ASP A 68 -17.91 0.13 11.72
N THR A 69 -18.75 -0.51 10.90
CA THR A 69 -19.62 0.16 9.91
C THR A 69 -20.83 0.87 10.56
N SER A 70 -20.75 1.23 11.83
CA SER A 70 -21.84 1.99 12.45
C SER A 70 -21.33 2.89 13.55
N VAL A 71 -21.91 4.09 13.55
CA VAL A 71 -21.91 5.08 14.63
C VAL A 71 -20.83 6.15 14.50
N ASN A 72 -21.23 7.23 13.82
CA ASN A 72 -21.02 8.62 14.23
C ASN A 72 -20.23 8.76 15.54
N THR A 73 -18.94 9.07 15.47
CA THR A 73 -18.28 9.75 16.58
C THR A 73 -17.28 10.73 16.01
N SER A 74 -17.70 11.98 16.04
CA SER A 74 -16.85 13.14 16.21
C SER A 74 -15.83 12.85 17.33
N ALA A 75 -14.68 12.28 16.96
CA ALA A 75 -13.55 12.15 17.85
C ALA A 75 -12.76 13.44 17.71
N ALA A 76 -12.98 14.32 18.69
CA ALA A 76 -12.26 15.58 18.84
C ALA A 76 -10.75 15.35 18.67
N VAL A 77 -10.20 16.04 17.67
CA VAL A 77 -8.77 16.20 17.41
C VAL A 77 -8.08 16.59 18.73
N PRO A 78 -7.09 15.83 19.21
CA PRO A 78 -6.24 16.31 20.29
C PRO A 78 -5.41 17.47 19.72
N THR A 79 -5.77 18.70 20.09
CA THR A 79 -4.91 19.87 19.98
C THR A 79 -3.73 19.72 20.94
N ALA A 80 -2.82 18.81 20.64
CA ALA A 80 -1.49 18.83 21.21
C ALA A 80 -0.74 19.97 20.50
N LYS A 81 -0.41 21.03 21.25
CA LYS A 81 0.52 22.06 20.81
C LYS A 81 1.86 21.38 20.53
N LEU A 82 2.07 21.01 19.28
CA LEU A 82 3.33 20.48 18.79
C LEU A 82 4.19 21.69 18.43
N ASP A 83 5.38 21.76 19.03
CA ASP A 83 6.31 22.86 18.84
C ASP A 83 6.60 23.05 17.34
N HIS A 84 6.23 24.24 16.85
CA HIS A 84 6.06 24.65 15.44
C HIS A 84 7.34 24.71 14.58
N ASN A 85 8.31 23.80 14.77
CA ASN A 85 9.64 23.96 14.15
C ASN A 85 10.18 22.75 13.38
N SER A 86 9.38 21.70 13.18
CA SER A 86 9.77 20.60 12.28
C SER A 86 9.09 20.75 10.93
N ASN A 87 9.86 20.69 9.84
CA ASN A 87 9.32 20.63 8.47
C ASN A 87 8.36 19.43 8.28
N VAL A 88 8.52 18.38 9.08
CA VAL A 88 7.65 17.20 9.08
C VAL A 88 6.26 17.55 9.62
N ASP A 89 6.19 18.33 10.70
CA ASP A 89 4.93 18.77 11.31
C ASP A 89 4.15 19.70 10.36
N LEU A 90 4.89 20.62 9.69
CA LEU A 90 4.32 21.46 8.65
C LEU A 90 3.73 20.63 7.51
N TYR A 91 4.45 19.62 7.03
CA TYR A 91 3.97 18.74 5.97
C TYR A 91 2.73 17.94 6.40
N LEU A 92 2.74 17.37 7.60
CA LEU A 92 1.60 16.64 8.16
C LEU A 92 0.36 17.53 8.24
N ARG A 93 0.51 18.77 8.73
CA ARG A 93 -0.58 19.74 8.80
C ARG A 93 -1.14 20.08 7.42
N LEU A 94 -0.27 20.31 6.44
CA LEU A 94 -0.69 20.62 5.06
C LEU A 94 -1.40 19.45 4.41
N LEU A 95 -0.94 18.22 4.66
CA LEU A 95 -1.57 17.01 4.15
C LEU A 95 -2.98 16.85 4.71
N ILE A 96 -3.15 16.99 6.03
CA ILE A 96 -4.45 16.90 6.70
C ILE A 96 -5.40 18.00 6.21
N GLU A 97 -4.91 19.24 6.13
CA GLU A 97 -5.75 20.37 5.73
C GLU A 97 -6.17 20.29 4.25
N ALA A 98 -5.27 19.87 3.36
CA ALA A 98 -5.59 19.66 1.96
C ALA A 98 -6.56 18.48 1.76
N ASP A 99 -6.39 17.40 2.52
CA ASP A 99 -7.29 16.24 2.50
C ASP A 99 -8.69 16.62 3.01
N GLU A 100 -8.79 17.34 4.13
CA GLU A 100 -10.08 17.81 4.68
C GLU A 100 -10.81 18.76 3.71
N GLU A 101 -10.07 19.62 2.99
CA GLU A 101 -10.65 20.49 1.97
C GLU A 101 -11.18 19.72 0.76
N LEU A 102 -10.42 18.72 0.28
CA LEU A 102 -10.87 17.86 -0.81
C LEU A 102 -12.06 17.00 -0.39
N ALA A 103 -12.08 16.51 0.85
CA ALA A 103 -13.16 15.70 1.41
C ALA A 103 -14.49 16.47 1.55
N LYS A 104 -14.44 17.81 1.63
CA LYS A 104 -15.64 18.66 1.67
C LYS A 104 -16.33 18.78 0.31
N ASP A 105 -15.64 18.48 -0.78
CA ASP A 105 -16.21 18.52 -2.12
C ASP A 105 -16.82 17.15 -2.48
N PRO A 106 -18.17 17.05 -2.57
CA PRO A 106 -18.83 15.78 -2.89
C PRO A 106 -18.58 15.30 -4.32
N THR A 107 -17.97 16.12 -5.18
CA THR A 107 -17.59 15.75 -6.55
C THR A 107 -16.24 15.04 -6.61
N ILE A 108 -15.45 15.09 -5.53
CA ILE A 108 -14.13 14.49 -5.46
C ILE A 108 -14.25 13.06 -4.92
N ASP A 109 -13.93 12.10 -5.79
CA ASP A 109 -13.82 10.70 -5.41
C ASP A 109 -12.43 10.43 -4.78
N GLN A 110 -12.42 10.19 -3.47
CA GLN A 110 -11.21 9.84 -2.72
C GLN A 110 -10.60 8.50 -3.14
N MET A 111 -11.40 7.60 -3.73
CA MET A 111 -10.94 6.29 -4.21
C MET A 111 -10.44 6.36 -5.66
N SER A 112 -10.57 7.52 -6.32
CA SER A 112 -10.11 7.69 -7.70
C SER A 112 -8.57 7.67 -7.77
N PRO A 113 -7.97 7.04 -8.81
CA PRO A 113 -6.54 7.13 -9.07
C PRO A 113 -6.01 8.58 -9.22
N SER A 114 -6.89 9.55 -9.52
CA SER A 114 -6.55 10.96 -9.67
C SER A 114 -6.54 11.75 -8.35
N TYR A 115 -6.97 11.16 -7.23
CA TYR A 115 -7.07 11.84 -5.94
C TYR A 115 -5.72 12.40 -5.48
N ASN A 116 -4.66 11.59 -5.57
CA ASN A 116 -3.31 11.96 -5.16
C ASN A 116 -2.77 13.17 -5.96
N ILE A 117 -3.12 13.28 -7.25
CA ILE A 117 -2.73 14.42 -8.08
C ILE A 117 -3.42 15.70 -7.58
N GLN A 118 -4.70 15.64 -7.27
CA GLN A 118 -5.47 16.77 -6.76
C GLN A 118 -4.97 17.21 -5.38
N LEU A 119 -4.67 16.25 -4.51
CA LEU A 119 -4.10 16.48 -3.19
C LEU A 119 -2.74 17.18 -3.28
N ASN A 120 -1.85 16.69 -4.15
CA ASN A 120 -0.52 17.29 -4.34
C ASN A 120 -0.60 18.72 -4.90
N ASN A 121 -1.52 18.98 -5.83
CA ASN A 121 -1.75 20.34 -6.35
C ASN A 121 -2.19 21.29 -5.23
N ARG A 122 -3.10 20.83 -4.35
CA ARG A 122 -3.59 21.63 -3.23
C ARG A 122 -2.52 21.91 -2.18
N ILE A 123 -1.67 20.92 -1.90
CA ILE A 123 -0.49 21.10 -1.02
C ILE A 123 0.48 22.10 -1.62
N ALA A 124 0.73 22.06 -2.93
CA ALA A 124 1.62 22.99 -3.62
C ALA A 124 1.10 24.45 -3.56
N GLU A 125 -0.19 24.67 -3.84
CA GLU A 125 -0.84 25.99 -3.70
C GLU A 125 -0.67 26.57 -2.29
N ARG A 126 -0.86 25.73 -1.27
CA ARG A 126 -0.71 26.14 0.13
C ARG A 126 0.74 26.44 0.49
N LEU A 127 1.70 25.66 -0.03
CA LEU A 127 3.13 25.93 0.13
C LEU A 127 3.51 27.30 -0.46
N GLU A 128 3.03 27.60 -1.66
CA GLU A 128 3.26 28.88 -2.33
C GLU A 128 2.63 30.04 -1.55
N SER A 129 1.43 29.84 -0.98
CA SER A 129 0.79 30.84 -0.13
C SER A 129 1.59 31.14 1.15
N LEU A 130 2.14 30.10 1.78
CA LEU A 130 2.95 30.21 2.99
C LEU A 130 4.28 30.94 2.71
N ASP A 131 4.90 30.66 1.57
CA ASP A 131 6.14 31.33 1.16
C ASP A 131 5.90 32.83 0.90
N ARG A 132 4.77 33.17 0.25
CA ARG A 132 4.37 34.56 0.02
C ARG A 132 4.11 35.33 1.33
N ASP A 133 3.53 34.66 2.33
CA ASP A 133 3.28 35.27 3.65
C ASP A 133 4.57 35.44 4.48
N LYS A 134 5.60 34.60 4.26
CA LYS A 134 6.92 34.75 4.89
C LYS A 134 7.77 35.86 4.27
N ASN A 135 7.59 36.14 2.99
CA ASN A 135 8.37 37.12 2.23
C ASN A 135 7.71 38.50 2.12
N LYS A 136 6.69 38.78 2.94
CA LYS A 136 5.98 40.07 3.03
C LYS A 136 6.37 40.82 4.30
#